data_AF-A0A1Y1BN72-F1
#
_entry.id   AF-A0A1Y1BN72-F1
#
_cell.length_a   1.000
_cell.length_b   1.000
_cell.length_c   1.000
_cell.angle_alpha   90.00
_cell.angle_beta   90.00
_cell.angle_gamma   90.00
#
_symmetry.space_group_name_H-M   'P 1'
#
loop_
_entity.id
_entity.type
_entity.pdbx_description
1 polymer ?
#
loop_
_entity_poly.entity_id
_entity_poly.type
_entity_poly.pdbx_seq_one_letter_code
_entity_poly.pdbx_strand_id
1 'polypeptide(L)' 'MRDVISLVHYTTDIDAFMQAGDIRKTYFPEPYPVTTTVQVERLYHPELLIEITAVAEIPLARFRRPSPHA' A
#
# COMPACT_ATOMS: atom_id res chain seq x y z
N MET A 1 -6.79 -8.00 1.20
CA MET A 1 -6.78 -6.54 1.42
C MET A 1 -7.80 -5.82 0.51
N ARG A 2 -9.10 -6.13 0.62
CA ARG A 2 -10.12 -5.63 -0.36
C ARG A 2 -10.51 -4.17 -0.20
N ASP A 3 -10.09 -3.57 0.91
CA ASP A 3 -10.57 -2.28 1.39
C ASP A 3 -9.61 -1.16 1.04
N VAL A 4 -8.38 -1.55 0.70
CA VAL A 4 -7.34 -0.67 0.21
C VAL A 4 -7.67 -0.35 -1.23
N ILE A 5 -7.83 0.93 -1.52
CA ILE A 5 -8.27 1.42 -2.83
C ILE A 5 -7.12 2.10 -3.60
N SER A 6 -6.09 2.58 -2.90
CA SER A 6 -4.92 3.22 -3.51
C SER A 6 -3.65 2.89 -2.74
N LEU A 7 -2.56 2.71 -3.48
CA LEU A 7 -1.21 2.47 -2.97
C LEU A 7 -0.23 3.44 -3.63
N VAL A 8 0.68 3.99 -2.83
CA VAL A 8 1.90 4.65 -3.32
C VAL A 8 3.10 3.87 -2.80
N HIS A 9 3.93 3.38 -3.70
CA HIS A 9 5.16 2.66 -3.41
C HIS A 9 6.37 3.59 -3.56
N TYR A 10 7.17 3.71 -2.51
CA TYR A 10 8.45 4.41 -2.52
C TYR A 10 9.57 3.38 -2.38
N THR A 11 10.32 3.15 -3.45
CA THR A 11 11.41 2.17 -3.48
C THR A 11 12.76 2.85 -3.70
N THR A 12 13.83 2.30 -3.16
CA THR A 12 15.20 2.76 -3.43
C THR A 12 15.78 2.15 -4.70
N ASP A 13 15.23 1.02 -5.16
CA ASP A 13 15.57 0.34 -6.42
C ASP A 13 14.27 -0.15 -7.08
N ILE A 14 13.86 0.50 -8.17
CA ILE A 14 12.60 0.19 -8.84
C ILE A 14 12.66 -1.14 -9.61
N ASP A 15 13.82 -1.49 -10.17
CA ASP A 15 13.98 -2.72 -10.94
C ASP A 15 13.96 -3.94 -10.03
N ALA A 16 14.59 -3.86 -8.86
CA ALA A 16 14.50 -4.90 -7.83
C ALA A 16 13.07 -5.03 -7.29
N PHE A 17 12.37 -3.92 -7.06
CA PHE A 17 10.98 -3.95 -6.59
C PHE A 17 10.02 -4.61 -7.58
N MET A 18 10.16 -4.32 -8.88
CA MET A 18 9.27 -4.89 -9.90
C MET A 18 9.44 -6.41 -10.05
N GLN A 19 10.59 -6.97 -9.66
CA GLN A 19 10.80 -8.43 -9.61
C GLN A 19 9.97 -9.12 -8.52
N ALA A 20 9.56 -8.40 -7.46
CA ALA A 20 8.73 -8.91 -6.37
C ALA A 20 7.21 -8.86 -6.67
N GLY A 21 6.81 -8.71 -7.93
CA GLY A 21 5.41 -8.54 -8.33
C GLY A 21 4.50 -9.75 -8.06
N ASP A 22 5.08 -10.95 -7.92
CA ASP A 22 4.37 -12.17 -7.52
C ASP A 22 3.83 -12.08 -6.10
N ILE A 23 4.60 -11.51 -5.16
CA ILE A 23 4.18 -11.26 -3.78
C ILE A 23 2.94 -10.36 -3.77
N ARG A 24 2.86 -9.32 -4.61
CA ARG A 24 1.68 -8.44 -4.66
C ARG A 24 0.39 -9.23 -4.94
N LYS A 25 0.46 -10.25 -5.79
CA LYS A 25 -0.70 -11.08 -6.18
C LYS A 25 -1.19 -11.97 -5.03
N THR A 26 -0.37 -12.25 -4.02
CA THR A 26 -0.81 -13.04 -2.85
C THR A 26 -1.70 -12.23 -1.91
N TYR A 27 -1.60 -10.89 -1.91
CA TYR A 27 -2.33 -10.02 -0.98
C TYR A 27 -3.51 -9.25 -1.61
N PHE A 28 -3.38 -8.91 -2.90
CA PHE A 28 -4.37 -8.14 -3.64
C PHE A 28 -5.02 -9.01 -4.73
N PRO A 29 -6.25 -9.48 -4.53
CA PRO A 29 -7.07 -10.04 -5.60
C PRO A 29 -7.79 -8.94 -6.40
N GLU A 30 -8.32 -9.30 -7.56
CA GLU A 30 -9.17 -8.40 -8.34
C GLU A 30 -10.47 -8.05 -7.56
N PRO A 31 -10.97 -6.79 -7.63
CA PRO A 31 -10.38 -5.63 -8.31
C PRO A 31 -9.17 -5.06 -7.56
N TYR A 32 -8.09 -4.80 -8.30
CA TYR A 32 -6.84 -4.30 -7.73
C TYR A 32 -6.95 -2.82 -7.32
N PRO A 33 -6.26 -2.38 -6.25
CA PRO A 33 -6.14 -0.95 -5.97
C PRO A 33 -5.36 -0.24 -7.08
N VAL A 34 -5.64 1.05 -7.26
CA VAL A 34 -4.76 1.89 -8.08
C VAL A 34 -3.39 1.97 -7.43
N THR A 35 -2.33 2.05 -8.23
CA THR A 35 -0.96 1.98 -7.73
C THR A 35 -0.09 3.00 -8.45
N THR A 36 0.64 3.80 -7.67
CA THR A 36 1.73 4.64 -8.15
C THR A 36 3.03 4.10 -7.57
N THR A 37 4.05 3.89 -8.41
CA THR A 37 5.38 3.45 -7.96
C THR A 37 6.40 4.50 -8.36
N VAL A 38 7.20 4.97 -7.40
CA VAL A 38 8.28 5.93 -7.63
C VAL A 38 9.57 5.46 -6.98
N GLN A 39 10.70 5.72 -7.65
CA GLN A 39 12.01 5.55 -7.04
C GLN A 39 12.38 6.82 -6.25
N VAL A 40 12.89 6.63 -5.04
CA VAL A 40 13.39 7.70 -4.17
C VAL A 40 14.85 7.43 -3.79
N GLU A 41 15.59 8.48 -3.39
CA GLU A 41 17.00 8.33 -3.02
C GLU A 41 17.19 7.49 -1.75
N ARG A 42 16.31 7.65 -0.76
CA ARG A 42 16.38 6.95 0.53
C ARG A 42 15.05 6.98 1.28
N LEU A 43 14.87 6.02 2.17
CA LEU A 43 13.75 5.95 3.13
C LEU A 43 14.21 6.38 4.53
N TYR A 44 13.30 6.38 5.51
CA TYR A 44 13.60 6.84 6.87
C TYR A 44 14.73 6.04 7.54
N HIS A 45 14.74 4.72 7.36
CA HIS A 45 15.83 3.84 7.80
C HIS A 45 16.64 3.34 6.60
N PRO A 46 17.98 3.30 6.72
CA PRO A 46 18.87 2.96 5.61
C PRO A 46 18.75 1.51 5.12
N GLU A 47 18.18 0.62 5.94
CA GLU A 47 17.97 -0.79 5.59
C GLU A 47 16.62 -1.05 4.88
N LEU A 48 15.74 -0.04 4.82
CA LEU A 48 14.45 -0.19 4.14
C LEU A 48 14.65 -0.07 2.63
N LEU A 49 14.08 -1.02 1.89
CA LEU A 49 14.09 -1.05 0.42
C LEU A 49 12.79 -0.51 -0.19
N ILE A 50 11.70 -0.56 0.57
CA ILE A 50 10.35 -0.21 0.12
C ILE A 50 9.55 0.37 1.30
N GLU A 51 8.79 1.43 1.04
CA GLU A 51 7.74 1.96 1.90
C GLU A 51 6.44 2.07 1.10
N ILE A 52 5.31 1.73 1.72
CA ILE A 52 4.00 1.70 1.05
C ILE A 52 3.00 2.53 1.85
N THR A 53 2.51 3.61 1.23
CA THR A 53 1.38 4.39 1.74
C THR A 53 0.08 3.85 1.17
N ALA A 54 -0.86 3.48 2.04
CA ALA A 54 -2.15 2.93 1.65
C ALA A 54 -3.31 3.86 2.01
N VAL A 55 -4.27 3.97 1.10
CA VAL A 55 -5.59 4.56 1.36
C VAL A 55 -6.62 3.45 1.34
N ALA A 56 -7.45 3.37 2.38
CA ALA A 56 -8.50 2.37 2.50
C ALA A 56 -9.85 3.01 2.84
N GLU A 57 -10.92 2.37 2.37
CA GLU A 57 -12.31 2.73 2.67
C GLU A 57 -12.96 1.64 3.53
N ILE A 58 -13.79 2.08 4.49
CA ILE A 58 -14.58 1.18 5.32
C ILE A 58 -16.03 1.25 4.80
N PRO A 59 -16.52 0.24 4.06
CA PRO A 59 -17.89 0.15 3.61
C PRO A 59 -18.86 0.39 4.75
N LEU A 60 -19.91 1.14 4.41
CA LEU A 60 -20.95 1.56 5.35
C LEU A 60 -21.54 0.39 6.15
N ALA A 61 -21.69 -0.79 5.53
CA ALA A 61 -22.22 -1.99 6.17
C ALA A 61 -21.39 -2.46 7.38
N ARG A 62 -20.09 -2.14 7.42
CA ARG A 62 -19.19 -2.47 8.54
C ARG A 62 -18.65 -1.25 9.27
N PHE A 63 -19.03 -0.04 8.86
CA PHE A 63 -18.58 1.19 9.48
C PHE A 63 -19.13 1.31 10.90
N ARG A 64 -18.24 1.58 11.86
CA ARG A 64 -18.61 1.87 13.25
C ARG A 64 -18.23 3.31 13.54
N ARG A 65 -19.22 4.13 13.92
CA ARG A 65 -18.96 5.51 14.32
C ARG A 65 -18.04 5.52 15.54
N PRO A 66 -16.95 6.30 15.53
CA PRO A 66 -16.14 6.51 16.73
C PRO A 66 -17.02 7.10 17.85
N SER A 67 -16.80 6.64 19.08
CA SER A 67 -17.46 7.25 20.24
C SER A 67 -17.02 8.71 20.36
N PRO A 68 -17.92 9.65 20.70
CA PRO A 68 -17.62 11.09 20.72
C PRO A 68 -16.61 11.55 21.79
N HIS A 69 -15.98 10.63 22.53
CA HIS A 69 -15.13 10.92 23.70
C HIS A 69 -13.80 10.13 23.71
N ALA A 70 -13.21 9.88 22.55
CA ALA A 70 -11.82 9.42 22.45
C ALA A 70 -10.89 10.62 22.21
#